data_AF-A0A956B881-F1
#
_entry.id   AF-A0A956B881-F1
#
_cell.length_a   1.000
_cell.length_b   1.000
_cell.length_c   1.000
_cell.angle_alpha   90.00
_cell.angle_beta   90.00
_cell.angle_gamma   90.00
#
_symmetry.space_group_name_H-M   'P 1'
#
loop_
_entity.id
_entity.type
_entity.pdbx_description
1 polymer ?
#
loop_
_entity_poly.entity_id
_entity_poly.type
_entity_poly.pdbx_seq_one_letter_code
_entity_poly.pdbx_strand_id
1 'polypeptide(L)'
;MPNRARRATISVMTGRFGLLFATLARSGVRAAGPALGPVYVGVFIGGAVLFGPSGMTARDACQAMRGAPWVGAALWLAWLLALLPGVRALVGARDAAWLRSQPVPGWWLWLSQGALLFAAEGPWILLWGRGEGPLVGAAAGLVATALHAAAVSR
;
A
#
# COMPACT_ATOMS: atom_id res chain seq x y z
N MET A 1 7.70 5.97 -42.51
CA MET A 1 7.81 7.13 -41.59
C MET A 1 6.78 7.21 -40.42
N PRO A 2 6.10 6.15 -39.92
CA PRO A 2 5.12 6.27 -38.82
C PRO A 2 5.71 6.25 -37.38
N ASN A 3 7.02 6.11 -37.20
CA ASN A 3 7.62 5.83 -35.88
C ASN A 3 7.81 7.09 -34.99
N ARG A 4 7.87 8.31 -35.56
CA ARG A 4 8.10 9.55 -34.78
C ARG A 4 6.85 10.04 -34.05
N ALA A 5 5.68 10.01 -34.70
CA ALA A 5 4.42 10.45 -34.09
C ALA A 5 4.02 9.58 -32.88
N ARG A 6 4.19 8.26 -32.96
CA ARG A 6 3.91 7.35 -31.81
C ARG A 6 4.80 7.61 -30.60
N ARG A 7 6.08 7.91 -30.81
CA ARG A 7 7.02 8.19 -29.70
C ARG A 7 6.67 9.48 -28.95
N ALA A 8 6.23 10.52 -29.67
CA ALA A 8 5.82 11.79 -29.05
C ALA A 8 4.60 11.59 -28.13
N THR A 9 3.59 10.83 -28.56
CA THR A 9 2.39 10.57 -27.76
C THR A 9 2.68 9.78 -26.48
N ILE A 10 3.55 8.76 -26.55
CA ILE A 10 3.91 7.93 -25.38
C ILE A 10 4.61 8.77 -24.31
N SER A 11 5.58 9.61 -24.70
CA SER A 11 6.31 10.47 -23.76
C SER A 11 5.40 11.43 -22.99
N VAL A 12 4.44 12.07 -23.68
CA VAL A 12 3.47 12.99 -23.07
C VAL A 12 2.53 12.25 -22.11
N MET A 13 2.11 11.03 -22.45
CA MET A 13 1.26 10.21 -21.58
C MET A 13 1.98 9.80 -20.30
N THR A 14 3.24 9.34 -20.39
CA THR A 14 4.04 8.93 -19.23
C THR A 14 4.28 10.11 -18.27
N GLY A 15 4.60 11.30 -18.80
CA GLY A 15 4.80 12.50 -17.97
C GLY A 15 3.53 12.94 -17.23
N ARG A 16 2.37 12.91 -17.91
CA ARG A 16 1.08 13.23 -17.28
C ARG A 16 0.69 12.24 -16.19
N PHE A 17 0.91 10.94 -16.42
CA PHE A 17 0.67 9.92 -15.40
C PHE A 17 1.53 10.13 -14.15
N GLY A 18 2.83 10.40 -14.32
CA GLY A 18 3.74 10.66 -13.21
C GLY A 18 3.33 11.86 -12.36
N LEU A 19 2.91 12.96 -13.00
CA LEU A 19 2.40 14.14 -12.30
C LEU A 19 1.11 13.86 -11.53
N LEU A 20 0.17 13.12 -12.14
CA LEU A 20 -1.06 12.71 -11.48
C LEU A 20 -0.79 11.82 -10.27
N PHE A 21 0.07 10.81 -10.42
CA PHE A 21 0.49 9.93 -9.34
C PHE A 21 1.15 10.71 -8.20
N ALA A 22 2.10 11.59 -8.51
CA ALA A 22 2.78 12.40 -7.49
C ALA A 22 1.83 13.34 -6.75
N THR A 23 0.84 13.91 -7.45
CA THR A 23 -0.17 14.77 -6.84
C THR A 23 -1.08 13.97 -5.91
N LEU A 24 -1.57 12.81 -6.37
CA LEU A 24 -2.37 11.87 -5.57
C LEU A 24 -1.60 11.35 -4.36
N ALA A 25 -0.32 11.02 -4.53
CA ALA A 25 0.53 10.57 -3.44
C ALA A 25 0.65 11.67 -2.37
N ARG A 26 0.92 12.91 -2.79
CA ARG A 26 1.12 14.02 -1.85
C ARG A 26 -0.17 14.42 -1.14
N SER A 27 -1.31 14.46 -1.83
CA SER A 27 -2.61 14.71 -1.20
C SER A 27 -3.03 13.56 -0.30
N GLY A 28 -2.87 12.33 -0.76
CA GLY A 28 -3.16 11.11 -0.02
C GLY A 28 -2.37 11.01 1.28
N VAL A 29 -1.06 11.27 1.24
CA VAL A 29 -0.21 11.29 2.44
C VAL A 29 -0.63 12.38 3.41
N ARG A 30 -1.01 13.57 2.93
CA ARG A 30 -1.51 14.64 3.82
C ARG A 30 -2.83 14.27 4.49
N ALA A 31 -3.73 13.61 3.76
CA ALA A 31 -5.03 13.19 4.29
C ALA A 31 -4.91 11.99 5.25
N ALA A 32 -4.12 10.99 4.89
CA ALA A 32 -3.96 9.76 5.66
C ALA A 32 -2.92 9.86 6.77
N GLY A 33 -1.96 10.78 6.67
CA GLY A 33 -0.83 10.95 7.59
C GLY A 33 -1.21 11.00 9.07
N PRO A 34 -2.21 11.81 9.50
CA PRO A 34 -2.63 11.85 10.89
C PRO A 34 -3.16 10.52 11.44
N ALA A 35 -3.82 9.72 10.59
CA ALA A 35 -4.37 8.42 10.97
C ALA A 35 -3.31 7.29 10.91
N LEU A 36 -2.44 7.35 9.89
CA LEU A 36 -1.41 6.34 9.65
C LEU A 36 -0.18 6.52 10.54
N GLY A 37 0.20 7.76 10.84
CA GLY A 37 1.41 8.09 11.60
C GLY A 37 1.58 7.26 12.87
N PRO A 38 0.59 7.24 13.79
CA PRO A 38 0.66 6.43 15.01
C PRO A 38 0.81 4.92 14.74
N VAL A 39 0.15 4.40 13.71
CA VAL A 39 0.21 2.97 13.34
C VAL A 39 1.62 2.61 12.88
N TYR A 40 2.22 3.39 11.96
CA TYR A 40 3.59 3.14 11.49
C TYR A 40 4.62 3.31 12.59
N VAL A 41 4.45 4.29 13.49
CA VAL A 41 5.33 4.46 14.65
C VAL A 41 5.23 3.23 15.57
N GLY A 42 4.02 2.77 15.88
CA GLY A 42 3.81 1.57 16.71
C GLY A 42 4.42 0.32 16.07
N VAL A 43 4.26 0.15 14.76
CA VAL A 43 4.84 -0.97 14.00
C VAL A 43 6.35 -0.87 13.93
N PHE A 44 6.91 0.32 13.77
CA PHE A 44 8.35 0.53 13.79
C PHE A 44 8.94 0.17 15.16
N ILE A 45 8.32 0.63 16.25
CA ILE A 45 8.75 0.31 17.61
C ILE A 45 8.63 -1.20 17.87
N GLY A 46 7.45 -1.78 17.60
CA GLY A 46 7.21 -3.22 17.76
C GLY A 46 8.18 -4.06 16.93
N GLY A 47 8.44 -3.65 15.68
CA GLY A 47 9.42 -4.25 14.81
C GLY A 47 10.86 -4.13 15.34
N ALA A 48 11.26 -2.97 15.84
CA ALA A 48 12.60 -2.76 16.41
C ALA A 48 12.82 -3.63 17.66
N VAL A 49 11.79 -3.81 18.49
CA VAL A 49 11.86 -4.70 19.66
C VAL A 49 11.91 -6.16 19.22
N LEU A 50 11.04 -6.57 18.28
CA LEU A 50 10.93 -7.96 17.85
C LEU A 50 12.15 -8.42 17.05
N PHE A 51 12.66 -7.56 16.15
CA PHE A 51 13.77 -7.83 15.22
C PHE A 51 15.09 -7.21 15.66
N GLY A 52 15.24 -6.88 16.95
CA GLY A 52 16.50 -6.36 17.51
C GLY A 52 17.66 -7.37 17.41
N PRO A 53 18.89 -6.99 17.81
CA PRO A 53 20.08 -7.86 17.68
C PRO A 53 19.97 -9.22 18.37
N SER A 54 19.17 -9.32 19.43
CA SER A 54 18.88 -10.56 20.18
C SER A 54 17.44 -11.04 19.96
N GLY A 55 16.73 -10.44 19.02
CA GLY A 55 15.32 -10.70 18.74
C GLY A 55 15.10 -11.89 17.80
N MET A 56 13.83 -12.08 17.46
CA MET A 56 13.36 -13.08 16.52
C MET A 56 13.70 -12.64 15.09
N THR A 57 14.08 -13.56 14.19
CA THR A 57 14.24 -13.21 12.77
C THR A 57 12.89 -13.12 12.07
N ALA A 58 12.80 -12.42 10.92
CA ALA A 58 11.57 -12.39 10.12
C ALA A 58 11.09 -13.80 9.71
N ARG A 59 12.03 -14.72 9.49
CA ARG A 59 11.73 -16.12 9.17
C ARG A 59 11.10 -16.84 10.34
N ASP A 60 11.65 -16.67 11.54
CA ASP A 60 11.10 -17.26 12.77
C ASP A 60 9.69 -16.71 13.04
N ALA A 61 9.46 -15.42 12.78
CA ALA A 61 8.13 -14.81 12.88
C ALA A 61 7.11 -15.50 11.96
N CYS A 62 7.48 -15.70 10.69
CA CYS A 62 6.63 -16.39 9.73
C CYS A 62 6.44 -17.88 10.07
N GLN A 63 7.46 -18.54 10.62
CA GLN A 63 7.34 -19.92 11.11
C GLN A 63 6.41 -20.01 12.32
N ALA A 64 6.48 -19.06 13.26
CA ALA A 64 5.56 -18.98 14.40
C ALA A 64 4.11 -18.79 13.94
N MET A 65 3.87 -17.90 12.96
CA MET A 65 2.54 -17.72 12.37
C MET A 65 2.03 -18.98 11.65
N ARG A 66 2.91 -19.79 11.06
CA ARG A 66 2.55 -21.09 10.47
C ARG A 66 2.25 -22.16 11.51
N GLY A 67 3.03 -22.21 12.60
CA GLY A 67 2.82 -23.14 13.71
C GLY A 67 1.55 -22.85 14.50
N ALA A 68 1.13 -21.58 14.56
CA ALA A 68 -0.09 -21.13 15.22
C ALA A 68 -0.91 -20.24 14.27
N PRO A 69 -1.75 -20.81 13.39
CA PRO A 69 -2.45 -20.06 12.34
C PRO A 69 -3.38 -18.97 12.89
N TRP A 70 -3.89 -19.14 14.11
CA TRP A 70 -4.69 -18.11 14.78
C TRP A 70 -3.88 -16.85 15.10
N VAL A 71 -2.58 -16.97 15.40
CA VAL A 71 -1.68 -15.82 15.63
C VAL A 71 -1.52 -15.04 14.33
N GLY A 72 -1.28 -15.73 13.22
CA GLY A 72 -1.18 -15.12 11.90
C GLY A 72 -2.47 -14.41 11.51
N ALA A 73 -3.62 -15.05 11.72
CA ALA A 73 -4.93 -14.46 11.45
C ALA A 73 -5.21 -13.23 12.33
N ALA A 74 -4.90 -13.30 13.63
CA ALA A 74 -5.11 -12.20 14.56
C ALA A 74 -4.21 -11.00 14.23
N LEU A 75 -2.93 -11.24 13.94
CA LEU A 75 -1.98 -10.18 13.56
C LEU A 75 -2.38 -9.53 12.24
N TRP A 76 -2.79 -10.34 11.26
CA TRP A 76 -3.25 -9.85 9.97
C TRP A 76 -4.55 -9.06 10.08
N LEU A 77 -5.52 -9.53 10.87
CA LEU A 77 -6.76 -8.78 11.11
C LEU A 77 -6.48 -7.47 11.86
N ALA A 78 -5.62 -7.50 12.88
CA ALA A 78 -5.20 -6.29 13.59
C ALA A 78 -4.54 -5.28 12.65
N TRP A 79 -3.68 -5.75 11.74
CA TRP A 79 -3.07 -4.94 10.70
C TRP A 79 -4.12 -4.31 9.76
N LEU A 80 -5.07 -5.09 9.25
CA LEU A 80 -6.14 -4.58 8.39
C LEU A 80 -6.97 -3.50 9.09
N LEU A 81 -7.36 -3.74 10.34
CA LEU A 81 -8.17 -2.82 11.13
C LEU A 81 -7.41 -1.54 11.49
N ALA A 82 -6.12 -1.65 11.83
CA ALA A 82 -5.28 -0.50 12.15
C ALA A 82 -5.10 0.44 10.95
N LEU A 83 -4.96 -0.11 9.74
CA LEU A 83 -4.81 0.67 8.51
C LEU A 83 -6.12 1.25 7.98
N LEU A 84 -7.27 0.65 8.32
CA LEU A 84 -8.58 1.02 7.77
C LEU A 84 -8.91 2.53 7.83
N PRO A 85 -8.71 3.26 8.95
CA PRO A 85 -8.98 4.71 8.98
C PRO A 85 -8.08 5.48 8.01
N GLY A 86 -6.81 5.11 7.89
CA GLY A 86 -5.88 5.72 6.94
C GLY A 86 -6.24 5.43 5.49
N VAL A 87 -6.66 4.20 5.19
CA VAL A 87 -7.15 3.82 3.86
C VAL A 87 -8.42 4.61 3.49
N ARG A 88 -9.38 4.76 4.41
CA ARG A 88 -10.58 5.57 4.18
C ARG A 88 -10.22 7.03 3.90
N ALA A 89 -9.27 7.59 4.64
CA ALA A 89 -8.79 8.95 4.39
C ALA A 89 -8.08 9.07 3.02
N LEU A 90 -7.29 8.06 2.64
CA LEU A 90 -6.58 8.01 1.35
C LEU A 90 -7.55 7.97 0.16
N VAL A 91 -8.57 7.11 0.22
CA VAL A 91 -9.54 6.91 -0.86
C VAL A 91 -10.61 8.01 -0.87
N GLY A 92 -10.96 8.54 0.30
CA GLY A 92 -11.97 9.57 0.49
C GLY A 92 -11.47 11.02 0.33
N ALA A 93 -10.19 11.23 0.04
CA ALA A 93 -9.62 12.57 -0.12
C ALA A 93 -10.38 13.38 -1.20
N ARG A 94 -10.78 14.62 -0.86
CA ARG A 94 -11.53 15.52 -1.77
C ARG A 94 -10.88 15.70 -3.14
N ASP A 95 -9.55 15.64 -3.19
CA ASP A 95 -8.79 15.77 -4.43
C ASP A 95 -9.08 14.63 -5.42
N ALA A 96 -9.49 13.45 -4.94
CA ALA A 96 -9.95 12.36 -5.80
C ALA A 96 -11.27 12.71 -6.51
N ALA A 97 -12.16 13.48 -5.88
CA ALA A 97 -13.39 13.94 -6.52
C ALA A 97 -13.10 14.95 -7.63
N TRP A 98 -12.17 15.89 -7.38
CA TRP A 98 -11.73 16.83 -8.41
C TRP A 98 -11.03 16.12 -9.58
N LEU A 99 -10.16 15.14 -9.31
CA LEU A 99 -9.48 14.38 -10.35
C LEU A 99 -10.41 13.50 -11.19
N ARG A 100 -11.53 13.01 -10.63
CA ARG A 100 -12.57 12.30 -11.40
C ARG A 100 -13.30 13.21 -12.39
N SER A 101 -13.31 14.53 -12.17
CA SER A 101 -13.88 15.49 -13.14
C SER A 101 -12.93 15.81 -14.30
N GLN A 102 -11.65 15.46 -14.17
CA GLN A 102 -10.67 15.67 -15.24
C GLN A 102 -10.82 14.60 -16.31
N PRO A 103 -10.55 14.90 -17.60
CA PRO A 103 -10.63 13.96 -18.71
C PRO A 103 -9.43 12.98 -18.70
N VAL A 104 -9.22 12.30 -17.58
CA VAL A 104 -8.16 11.32 -17.37
C VAL A 104 -8.78 9.92 -17.50
N PRO A 105 -8.10 8.96 -18.14
CA PRO A 105 -8.57 7.57 -18.16
C PRO A 105 -8.76 7.03 -16.74
N GLY A 106 -9.96 6.51 -16.42
CA GLY A 106 -10.28 6.04 -15.06
C GLY A 106 -9.31 4.98 -14.53
N TRP A 107 -8.75 4.14 -15.41
CA TRP A 107 -7.76 3.13 -15.02
C TRP A 107 -6.45 3.74 -14.47
N TRP A 108 -6.08 4.98 -14.82
CA TRP A 108 -4.93 5.67 -14.21
C TRP A 108 -5.18 5.97 -12.73
N LEU A 109 -6.41 6.36 -12.40
CA LEU A 109 -6.81 6.62 -11.02
C LEU A 109 -6.79 5.32 -10.22
N TRP A 110 -7.38 4.25 -10.75
CA TRP A 110 -7.37 2.92 -10.10
C TRP A 110 -5.96 2.39 -9.88
N LEU A 111 -5.07 2.47 -10.88
CA LEU A 111 -3.68 2.05 -10.72
C LEU A 111 -2.93 2.91 -9.70
N SER A 112 -3.12 4.24 -9.72
CA SER A 112 -2.44 5.13 -8.78
C SER A 112 -2.90 4.87 -7.35
N GLN A 113 -4.20 4.71 -7.12
CA GLN A 113 -4.74 4.39 -5.80
C GLN A 113 -4.33 3.00 -5.32
N GLY A 114 -4.38 1.99 -6.20
CA GLY A 114 -3.92 0.64 -5.90
C GLY A 114 -2.42 0.61 -5.55
N ALA A 115 -1.59 1.38 -6.27
CA ALA A 115 -0.16 1.49 -5.99
C ALA A 115 0.12 2.18 -4.64
N LEU A 116 -0.64 3.22 -4.29
CA LEU A 116 -0.51 3.89 -2.98
C LEU A 116 -0.97 3.00 -1.83
N LEU A 117 -2.08 2.27 -2.00
CA LEU A 117 -2.55 1.26 -1.05
C LEU A 117 -1.50 0.15 -0.86
N PHE A 118 -0.99 -0.40 -1.95
CA PHE A 118 0.04 -1.42 -1.90
C PHE A 118 1.33 -0.93 -1.22
N ALA A 119 1.71 0.33 -1.45
CA ALA A 119 2.82 0.94 -0.73
C ALA A 119 2.53 1.08 0.78
N ALA A 120 1.27 1.33 1.17
CA ALA A 120 0.88 1.37 2.58
C ALA A 120 1.03 0.00 3.26
N GLU A 121 0.85 -1.10 2.52
CA GLU A 121 1.13 -2.46 3.00
C GLU A 121 2.61 -2.77 3.22
N GLY A 122 3.51 -1.79 3.01
CA GLY A 122 4.96 -1.92 3.08
C GLY A 122 5.48 -2.74 4.26
N PRO A 123 5.10 -2.48 5.53
CA PRO A 123 5.57 -3.27 6.67
C PRO A 123 5.17 -4.75 6.58
N TRP A 124 3.96 -5.05 6.12
CA TRP A 124 3.48 -6.42 5.93
C TRP A 124 4.22 -7.11 4.78
N ILE A 125 4.39 -6.41 3.65
CA ILE A 125 5.17 -6.89 2.50
C ILE A 125 6.62 -7.18 2.91
N LEU A 126 7.23 -6.30 3.71
CA LEU A 126 8.61 -6.45 4.18
C LEU A 126 8.76 -7.65 5.14
N LEU A 127 7.80 -7.84 6.05
CA LEU A 127 7.80 -8.98 6.98
C LEU A 127 7.81 -10.31 6.22
N TRP A 128 6.81 -10.52 5.36
CA TRP A 128 6.67 -11.74 4.56
C TRP A 128 7.76 -11.86 3.50
N GLY A 129 8.16 -10.75 2.90
CA GLY A 129 9.24 -10.67 1.92
C GLY A 129 10.57 -11.13 2.48
N ARG A 130 10.90 -10.73 3.71
CA ARG A 130 12.14 -11.16 4.39
C ARG A 130 12.04 -12.55 5.00
N GLY A 131 10.86 -12.97 5.46
CA GLY A 131 10.67 -14.28 6.08
C GLY A 131 10.53 -15.45 5.09
N GLU A 132 9.77 -15.25 4.01
CA GLU A 132 9.38 -16.31 3.05
C GLU A 132 9.76 -15.99 1.59
N GLY A 133 10.32 -14.81 1.33
CA GLY A 133 10.77 -14.38 0.00
C GLY A 133 9.87 -13.34 -0.68
N PRO A 134 10.39 -12.63 -1.70
CA PRO A 134 9.75 -11.42 -2.25
C PRO A 134 8.40 -11.69 -2.91
N LEU A 135 8.21 -12.85 -3.55
CA LEU A 135 6.93 -13.21 -4.17
C LEU A 135 5.82 -13.41 -3.12
N VAL A 136 6.15 -14.01 -1.97
CA VAL A 136 5.20 -14.19 -0.87
C VAL A 136 4.86 -12.83 -0.25
N GLY A 137 5.85 -11.96 -0.06
CA GLY A 137 5.62 -10.58 0.37
C GLY A 137 4.69 -9.80 -0.56
N ALA A 138 4.93 -9.88 -1.88
CA ALA A 138 4.08 -9.24 -2.87
C ALA A 138 2.65 -9.81 -2.87
N ALA A 139 2.49 -11.14 -2.78
CA ALA A 139 1.18 -11.78 -2.70
C ALA A 139 0.42 -11.34 -1.44
N ALA A 140 1.09 -11.31 -0.29
CA ALA A 140 0.51 -10.85 0.98
C ALA A 140 0.05 -9.39 0.89
N GLY A 141 0.86 -8.51 0.29
CA GLY A 141 0.51 -7.12 0.05
C GLY A 141 -0.67 -6.95 -0.91
N LEU A 142 -0.73 -7.73 -1.99
CA LEU A 142 -1.84 -7.69 -2.94
C LEU A 142 -3.14 -8.14 -2.29
N VAL A 143 -3.11 -9.19 -1.46
CA VAL A 143 -4.28 -9.67 -0.73
C VAL A 143 -4.76 -8.61 0.27
N ALA A 144 -3.87 -8.01 1.05
CA ALA A 144 -4.23 -6.94 1.99
C ALA A 144 -4.82 -5.73 1.26
N THR A 145 -4.16 -5.28 0.18
CA THR A 145 -4.64 -4.19 -0.69
C THR A 145 -6.04 -4.46 -1.23
N ALA A 146 -6.30 -5.67 -1.73
CA ALA A 146 -7.60 -6.04 -2.27
C ALA A 146 -8.70 -6.01 -1.20
N LEU A 147 -8.40 -6.45 0.01
CA LEU A 147 -9.35 -6.45 1.12
C LEU A 147 -9.64 -5.05 1.65
N HIS A 148 -8.62 -4.21 1.75
CA HIS A 148 -8.82 -2.80 2.08
C HIS A 148 -9.66 -2.09 1.03
N ALA A 149 -9.38 -2.33 -0.26
CA ALA A 149 -10.19 -1.80 -1.35
C ALA A 149 -11.65 -2.27 -1.24
N ALA A 150 -11.89 -3.56 -0.97
CA ALA A 150 -13.23 -4.10 -0.76
C ALA A 150 -13.92 -3.57 0.51
N ALA A 151 -13.15 -3.25 1.56
CA ALA A 151 -13.67 -2.71 2.81
C ALA A 151 -14.10 -1.24 2.69
N VAL A 152 -13.52 -0.48 1.75
CA VAL A 152 -13.88 0.93 1.50
C VAL A 152 -14.77 1.15 0.28
N SER A 153 -15.03 0.11 -0.52
CA SER A 153 -15.96 0.19 -1.66
C SER A 153 -17.43 0.08 -1.25
N ARG A 154 -17.72 -0.12 0.04
CA ARG A 154 -19.06 -0.19 0.62
C ARG A 154 -19.47 1.17 1.15
#